data_AF-A0AA93AKD8-F1
#
_entry.id   AF-A0AA93AKD8-F1
#
_cell.length_a   1.000
_cell.length_b   1.000
_cell.length_c   1.000
_cell.angle_alpha   90.00
_cell.angle_beta   90.00
_cell.angle_gamma   90.00
#
_symmetry.space_group_name_H-M   'P 1'
#
loop_
_entity.id
_entity.type
_entity.pdbx_description
1 polymer ?
#
loop_
_entity_poly.entity_id
_entity_poly.type
_entity_poly.pdbx_seq_one_letter_code
_entity_poly.pdbx_strand_id
1 'polypeptide(L)'
;MARQHHKSEPATPQALRHLKVGYVNRRHADRHDMTRYYSRSPSPSPSLHLTGHWLEAAGFRTDTSVVITVEHGQLLIRIVTE
;
A
#
# COMPACT_ATOMS: atom_id res chain seq x y z
N MET A 1 43.26 -24.61 2.44
CA MET A 1 41.90 -24.65 3.03
C MET A 1 41.67 -23.33 3.76
N ALA A 2 40.94 -22.38 3.17
CA ALA A 2 40.58 -21.12 3.84
C ALA A 2 39.11 -20.84 3.61
N ARG A 3 38.35 -20.76 4.71
CA ARG A 3 36.91 -20.55 4.74
C ARG A 3 36.59 -19.13 4.30
N GLN A 4 35.90 -18.97 3.17
CA GLN A 4 35.30 -17.68 2.83
C GLN A 4 34.02 -17.52 3.67
N HIS A 5 34.06 -16.56 4.60
CA HIS A 5 32.90 -16.12 5.35
C HIS A 5 32.02 -15.29 4.40
N HIS A 6 30.86 -15.81 4.00
CA HIS A 6 29.82 -14.98 3.44
C HIS A 6 29.27 -14.13 4.60
N LYS A 7 29.52 -12.83 4.56
CA LYS A 7 28.89 -11.87 5.46
C LYS A 7 27.64 -11.43 4.73
N SER A 8 26.46 -11.89 5.16
CA SER A 8 25.19 -11.43 4.62
C SER A 8 25.11 -9.92 4.82
N GLU A 9 25.15 -9.19 3.72
CA GLU A 9 24.92 -7.76 3.68
C GLU A 9 23.48 -7.50 4.18
N PRO A 10 23.25 -6.64 5.19
CA PRO A 10 21.90 -6.34 5.61
C PRO A 10 21.18 -5.68 4.43
N ALA A 11 20.05 -6.28 4.03
CA ALA A 11 19.21 -5.81 2.95
C ALA A 11 19.01 -4.29 3.08
N THR A 12 19.42 -3.58 2.04
CA THR A 12 19.23 -2.13 1.88
C THR A 12 17.79 -1.78 2.21
N PRO A 13 17.51 -0.76 3.06
CA PRO A 13 16.14 -0.33 3.31
C PRO A 13 15.56 0.13 1.98
N GLN A 14 14.70 -0.70 1.40
CA GLN A 14 14.21 -0.57 0.04
C GLN A 14 13.31 0.67 -0.06
N ALA A 15 13.95 1.79 -0.40
CA ALA A 15 13.41 3.03 -0.92
C ALA A 15 12.30 3.71 -0.09
N LEU A 16 12.64 4.88 0.46
CA LEU A 16 11.66 5.93 0.73
C LEU A 16 10.90 6.23 -0.58
N ARG A 17 9.62 5.88 -0.63
CA ARG A 17 8.74 6.19 -1.77
C ARG A 17 7.82 7.34 -1.38
N HIS A 18 7.83 8.41 -2.16
CA HIS A 18 6.90 9.52 -1.98
C HIS A 18 5.58 9.18 -2.67
N LEU A 19 4.59 8.81 -1.87
CA LEU A 19 3.22 8.57 -2.33
C LEU A 19 2.37 9.79 -2.00
N LYS A 20 1.52 10.21 -2.94
CA LYS A 20 0.57 11.30 -2.72
C LYS A 20 -0.78 10.72 -2.38
N VAL A 21 -1.39 11.23 -1.31
CA VAL A 21 -2.78 10.92 -0.97
C VAL A 21 -3.68 11.44 -2.09
N GLY A 22 -4.51 10.55 -2.62
CA GLY A 22 -5.54 10.87 -3.59
C GLY A 22 -6.92 10.88 -2.94
N TYR A 23 -7.91 11.23 -3.74
CA TYR A 23 -9.32 11.11 -3.38
C TYR A 23 -9.99 10.20 -4.40
N VAL A 24 -10.79 9.25 -3.92
CA VAL A 24 -11.50 8.32 -4.81
C VAL A 24 -12.81 8.96 -5.28
N ASN A 25 -13.01 9.01 -6.60
CA ASN A 25 -14.31 9.34 -7.19
C ASN A 25 -15.14 8.06 -7.33
N ARG A 26 -16.43 8.15 -7.02
CA ARG A 26 -17.34 7.01 -7.23
C ARG A 26 -17.88 7.07 -8.66
N ARG A 27 -17.64 6.00 -9.44
CA ARG A 27 -18.23 5.84 -10.78
C ARG A 27 -19.70 5.44 -10.63
N HIS A 28 -20.60 6.23 -11.20
CA HIS A 28 -22.00 5.84 -11.35
C HIS A 28 -22.24 5.38 -12.79
N ALA A 29 -22.39 4.06 -12.95
CA ALA A 29 -22.77 3.43 -14.20
C ALA A 29 -24.28 3.16 -14.23
N ASP A 30 -24.87 3.12 -15.41
CA ASP A 30 -26.25 2.70 -15.59
C ASP A 30 -26.39 1.17 -15.73
N ARG A 31 -27.62 0.70 -15.96
CA ARG A 31 -27.92 -0.72 -16.16
C ARG A 31 -27.25 -1.33 -17.42
N HIS A 32 -26.72 -0.49 -18.31
CA HIS A 32 -26.01 -0.86 -19.52
C HIS A 32 -24.49 -0.65 -19.37
N ASP A 33 -23.99 -0.49 -18.13
CA ASP A 33 -22.60 -0.20 -17.78
C ASP A 33 -22.02 1.07 -18.45
N MET A 34 -22.89 1.98 -18.90
CA MET A 34 -22.47 3.26 -19.45
C MET A 34 -22.24 4.25 -18.29
N THR A 35 -21.06 4.89 -18.27
CA THR A 35 -20.72 5.88 -17.24
C THR A 35 -21.59 7.11 -17.41
N ARG A 36 -22.49 7.39 -16.45
CA ARG A 36 -23.31 8.62 -16.49
C ARG A 36 -22.56 9.84 -15.96
N TYR A 37 -21.92 9.69 -14.80
CA TYR A 37 -21.10 10.72 -14.19
C TYR A 37 -20.24 10.13 -13.06
N TYR A 38 -19.17 10.85 -12.72
CA TYR A 38 -18.42 10.63 -11.50
C TYR A 38 -19.00 11.54 -10.41
N SER A 39 -19.48 10.97 -9.31
CA SER A 39 -19.76 11.80 -8.15
C SER A 39 -18.45 12.01 -7.41
N ARG A 40 -18.08 13.27 -7.17
CA ARG A 40 -17.33 13.57 -5.95
C ARG A 40 -18.34 13.33 -4.85
N SER A 41 -18.19 12.23 -4.12
CA SER A 41 -18.94 12.05 -2.88
C SER A 41 -18.86 13.35 -2.07
N PRO A 42 -19.96 13.83 -1.45
CA PRO A 42 -19.95 15.08 -0.67
C PRO A 42 -18.89 15.08 0.45
N SER A 43 -18.37 13.91 0.82
CA SER A 43 -17.08 13.74 1.47
C SER A 43 -16.23 12.77 0.64
N PRO A 44 -15.24 13.23 -0.14
CA PRO A 44 -14.32 12.33 -0.80
C PRO A 44 -13.46 11.66 0.27
N SER A 45 -13.57 10.34 0.40
CA SER A 45 -12.71 9.60 1.33
C SER A 45 -11.27 9.68 0.83
N PRO A 46 -10.31 10.12 1.66
CA PRO A 46 -8.91 10.09 1.29
C PRO A 46 -8.48 8.64 1.08
N SER A 47 -7.74 8.38 0.00
CA SER A 47 -7.17 7.07 -0.27
C SER A 47 -5.66 7.16 -0.48
N LEU A 48 -4.98 6.12 -0.01
CA LEU A 48 -3.57 5.89 -0.28
C LEU A 48 -3.45 4.57 -1.04
N HIS A 49 -2.88 4.63 -2.24
CA HIS A 49 -2.67 3.45 -3.08
C HIS A 49 -1.22 3.02 -2.94
N LEU A 50 -0.99 1.85 -2.33
CA LEU A 50 0.33 1.22 -2.27
C LEU A 50 0.42 0.24 -3.44
N THR A 51 1.35 0.44 -4.37
CA THR A 51 1.48 -0.41 -5.57
C THR A 51 2.93 -0.81 -5.84
N GLY A 52 3.14 -2.03 -6.32
CA GLY A 52 4.41 -2.53 -6.85
C GLY A 52 4.95 -3.77 -6.13
N HIS A 53 5.89 -4.47 -6.78
CA HIS A 53 6.51 -5.71 -6.29
C HIS A 53 7.27 -5.56 -4.96
N TRP A 54 7.56 -4.34 -4.52
CA TRP A 54 8.25 -4.08 -3.26
C TRP A 54 7.40 -4.40 -2.02
N LEU A 55 6.06 -4.37 -2.13
CA LEU A 55 5.18 -4.77 -1.01
C LEU A 55 5.38 -6.25 -0.67
N GLU A 56 5.45 -7.09 -1.69
CA GLU A 56 5.71 -8.53 -1.54
C GLU A 56 7.11 -8.77 -0.95
N ALA A 57 8.14 -8.04 -1.41
CA ALA A 57 9.49 -8.12 -0.83
C ALA A 57 9.53 -7.66 0.64
N ALA A 58 8.66 -6.74 1.04
CA ALA A 58 8.48 -6.30 2.42
C ALA A 58 7.57 -7.23 3.26
N GLY A 59 7.09 -8.35 2.69
CA GLY A 59 6.26 -9.34 3.36
C GLY A 59 4.75 -9.09 3.27
N PHE A 60 4.31 -7.98 2.65
CA PHE A 60 2.89 -7.69 2.40
C PHE A 60 2.39 -8.44 1.16
N ARG A 61 2.21 -9.75 1.30
CA ARG A 61 1.70 -10.62 0.23
C ARG A 61 0.18 -10.52 0.12
N THR A 62 -0.39 -11.01 -0.99
CA THR A 62 -1.84 -11.18 -1.12
C THR A 62 -2.39 -11.99 0.06
N ASP A 63 -3.59 -11.61 0.53
CA ASP A 63 -4.28 -12.24 1.68
C ASP A 63 -3.54 -12.16 3.02
N THR A 64 -2.54 -11.27 3.14
CA THR A 64 -1.85 -11.01 4.41
C THR A 64 -2.68 -10.06 5.27
N SER A 65 -3.00 -10.48 6.50
CA SER A 65 -3.66 -9.62 7.48
C SER A 65 -2.71 -8.53 7.98
N VAL A 66 -3.20 -7.28 8.03
CA VAL A 66 -2.42 -6.13 8.48
C VAL A 66 -3.18 -5.34 9.53
N VAL A 67 -2.43 -4.74 10.46
CA VAL A 67 -2.93 -3.75 11.41
C VAL A 67 -2.42 -2.38 10.97
N ILE A 68 -3.32 -1.40 11.01
CA ILE A 68 -3.03 0.00 10.72
C ILE A 68 -3.20 0.78 12.01
N THR A 69 -2.10 1.32 12.54
CA THR A 69 -2.13 2.27 13.64
C THR A 69 -2.14 3.69 13.07
N VAL A 70 -3.05 4.52 13.57
CA VAL A 70 -3.24 5.89 13.12
C VAL A 70 -2.74 6.85 14.20
N GLU A 71 -1.76 7.68 13.84
CA GLU A 71 -1.21 8.74 14.69
C GLU A 71 -1.25 10.08 13.96
N HIS A 72 -1.04 11.19 14.67
CA HIS A 72 -1.07 12.51 14.06
C HIS A 72 0.09 12.66 13.04
N GLY A 73 -0.25 12.75 11.75
CA GLY A 73 0.71 12.87 10.67
C GLY A 73 1.37 11.54 10.24
N GLN A 74 0.96 10.40 10.80
CA GLN A 74 1.59 9.12 10.52
C GLN A 74 0.58 7.95 10.47
N LEU A 75 0.81 7.05 9.52
CA LEU A 75 0.15 5.75 9.46
C LEU A 75 1.22 4.67 9.56
N LEU A 76 1.08 3.77 10.53
CA LEU A 76 1.97 2.63 10.70
C LEU A 76 1.24 1.35 10.29
N ILE A 77 1.76 0.68 9.26
CA ILE A 77 1.18 -0.56 8.72
C ILE A 77 2.09 -1.71 9.12
N ARG A 78 1.54 -2.71 9.81
CA ARG A 78 2.27 -3.91 10.26
C ARG A 78 1.51 -5.16 9.85
N ILE A 79 2.25 -6.21 9.50
CA ILE A 79 1.69 -7.54 9.26
C ILE A 79 1.30 -8.14 10.61
N VAL A 80 0.14 -8.80 10.66
CA VAL A 80 -0.27 -9.61 11.80
C VAL A 80 0.36 -10.98 11.63
N THR A 81 1.29 -11.33 12.51
CA THR A 81 1.74 -12.70 12.68
C THR A 81 0.82 -13.37 13.70
N GLU A 82 0.04 -14.34 13.26
CA GLU A 82 -0.67 -15.25 14.18
C GLU A 82 0.32 -16.11 14.97
#